data_AF-A0A933C4I0-F1
#
_entry.id   AF-A0A933C4I0-F1
#
_cell.length_a   1.000
_cell.length_b   1.000
_cell.length_c   1.000
_cell.angle_alpha   90.00
_cell.angle_beta   90.00
_cell.angle_gamma   90.00
#
_symmetry.space_group_name_H-M   'P 1'
#
loop_
_entity.id
_entity.type
_entity.pdbx_description
1 polymer ?
#
loop_
_entity_poly.entity_id
_entity_poly.type
_entity_poly.pdbx_seq_one_letter_code
_entity_poly.pdbx_strand_id
1 'polypeptide(L)'
;MPTPAAFDAHAFAATLALIGVVIIVSALLSGLIERSGVPQVALFLVLGALLGPFGLGVVDFTLQSPALPVIAIVGLVLVLFTDAVTLDPKEVRSHAGFALLALGPGTVLTA
;
A
#
# COMPACT_ATOMS: atom_id res chain seq x y z
N MET A 1 -21.83 -15.69 -26.49
CA MET A 1 -21.19 -16.18 -25.25
C MET A 1 -19.79 -15.60 -25.19
N PRO A 2 -19.43 -14.78 -24.19
CA PRO A 2 -18.04 -14.38 -23.98
C PRO A 2 -17.22 -15.62 -23.59
N THR A 3 -16.16 -15.91 -24.32
CA THR A 3 -15.19 -16.95 -23.98
C THR A 3 -14.44 -16.53 -22.71
N PRO A 4 -14.21 -17.42 -21.73
CA PRO A 4 -13.39 -17.09 -20.58
C PRO A 4 -11.98 -16.75 -21.09
N ALA A 5 -11.49 -15.55 -20.76
CA ALA A 5 -10.12 -15.16 -21.06
C ALA A 5 -9.19 -16.21 -20.45
N ALA A 6 -8.39 -16.87 -21.28
CA ALA A 6 -7.41 -17.84 -20.81
C ALA A 6 -6.44 -17.13 -19.86
N PHE A 7 -6.22 -17.70 -18.68
CA PHE A 7 -5.26 -17.18 -17.72
C PHE A 7 -3.85 -17.21 -18.33
N ASP A 8 -3.26 -16.03 -18.52
CA ASP A 8 -1.90 -15.89 -19.04
C ASP A 8 -0.88 -15.95 -17.88
N ALA A 9 -0.30 -17.13 -17.69
CA ALA A 9 0.70 -17.38 -16.66
C ALA A 9 1.96 -16.51 -16.83
N HIS A 10 2.33 -16.13 -18.05
CA HIS A 10 3.52 -15.31 -18.29
C HIS A 10 3.29 -13.87 -17.84
N ALA A 11 2.12 -13.30 -18.14
CA ALA A 11 1.74 -11.97 -17.70
C ALA A 11 1.61 -11.89 -16.17
N PHE A 12 1.03 -12.91 -15.54
CA PHE A 12 0.95 -13.00 -14.08
C PHE A 12 2.34 -13.11 -13.44
N ALA A 13 3.21 -13.97 -13.97
CA ALA A 13 4.58 -14.11 -13.48
C ALA A 13 5.38 -12.81 -13.65
N ALA A 14 5.22 -12.10 -14.78
CA ALA A 14 5.84 -10.79 -15.00
C ALA A 14 5.38 -9.74 -13.98
N THR A 15 4.10 -9.76 -13.61
CA THR A 15 3.53 -8.84 -12.61
C THR A 15 4.07 -9.14 -11.21
N LEU A 16 4.11 -10.42 -10.81
CA LEU A 16 4.71 -10.83 -9.54
C LEU A 16 6.21 -10.54 -9.48
N ALA A 17 6.93 -10.75 -10.58
CA ALA A 17 8.35 -10.43 -10.68
C ALA A 17 8.58 -8.92 -10.53
N LEU A 18 7.76 -8.08 -11.17
CA LEU A 18 7.81 -6.62 -11.03
C LEU A 18 7.59 -6.20 -9.57
N ILE A 19 6.54 -6.74 -8.92
CA ILE A 19 6.26 -6.48 -7.50
C ILE A 19 7.44 -6.91 -6.63
N GLY A 20 7.99 -8.10 -6.86
CA GLY A 20 9.15 -8.62 -6.14
C GLY A 20 10.38 -7.73 -6.30
N VAL A 21 10.69 -7.28 -7.52
CA VAL A 21 11.78 -6.34 -7.78
C VAL A 21 11.57 -5.04 -7.04
N VAL A 22 10.35 -4.47 -7.07
CA VAL A 22 10.03 -3.24 -6.35
C VAL A 22 10.24 -3.41 -4.84
N ILE A 23 9.79 -4.53 -4.26
CA ILE A 23 9.96 -4.83 -2.83
C ILE A 23 11.45 -4.95 -2.48
N ILE A 24 12.22 -5.72 -3.26
CA ILE A 24 13.66 -5.93 -3.00
C ILE A 24 14.42 -4.61 -3.10
N VAL A 25 14.21 -3.84 -4.17
CA VAL A 25 14.86 -2.53 -4.36
C VAL A 25 14.50 -1.60 -3.20
N SER A 26 13.24 -1.58 -2.79
CA SER A 26 12.79 -0.74 -1.69
C SER A 26 13.38 -1.17 -0.35
N ALA A 27 13.50 -2.46 -0.07
CA ALA A 27 14.11 -2.98 1.15
C ALA A 27 15.62 -2.68 1.20
N LEU A 28 16.31 -2.86 0.06
CA LEU A 28 17.74 -2.53 -0.07
C LEU A 28 18.00 -1.03 0.12
N LEU A 29 17.14 -0.18 -0.46
CA LEU A 29 17.24 1.27 -0.26
C LEU A 29 16.81 1.68 1.14
N SER A 30 15.84 1.02 1.78
CA SER A 30 15.40 1.36 3.14
C SER A 30 16.56 1.22 4.14
N GLY A 31 17.35 0.15 4.05
CA GLY A 31 18.57 -0.01 4.86
C GLY A 31 19.66 1.05 4.57
N LEU A 32 19.69 1.61 3.36
CA LEU A 32 20.58 2.73 3.02
C LEU A 32 20.04 4.08 3.52
N ILE A 33 18.72 4.22 3.57
CA ILE A 33 17.98 5.43 3.95
C ILE A 33 17.85 5.59 5.47
N GLU A 34 17.99 4.53 6.26
CA GLU A 34 18.11 4.63 7.73
C GLU A 34 19.21 5.60 8.18
N ARG A 35 20.23 5.88 7.34
CA ARG A 35 21.25 6.90 7.61
C ARG A 35 20.88 8.33 7.20
N SER A 36 19.89 8.53 6.33
CA SER A 36 19.55 9.85 5.74
C SER A 36 18.30 10.50 6.36
N GLY A 37 17.55 9.79 7.21
CA GLY A 37 16.36 10.33 7.88
C GLY A 37 15.16 10.55 6.96
N VAL A 38 15.20 10.04 5.73
CA VAL A 38 14.11 10.16 4.76
C VAL A 38 13.01 9.13 5.08
N PRO A 39 11.71 9.51 5.11
CA PRO A 39 10.64 8.55 5.34
C PRO A 39 10.59 7.48 4.25
N GLN A 40 10.48 6.20 4.64
CA GLN A 40 10.36 5.08 3.67
C GLN A 40 9.19 5.25 2.70
N VAL A 41 8.09 5.89 3.14
CA VAL A 41 6.94 6.23 2.29
C VAL A 41 7.34 7.13 1.12
N ALA A 42 8.23 8.11 1.35
CA ALA A 42 8.69 9.01 0.29
C ALA A 42 9.44 8.25 -0.81
N LEU A 43 10.21 7.21 -0.46
CA LEU A 43 10.87 6.36 -1.44
C LEU A 43 9.85 5.61 -2.31
N PHE A 44 8.85 4.98 -1.69
CA PHE A 44 7.80 4.27 -2.44
C PHE A 44 7.06 5.21 -3.39
N LEU A 45 6.78 6.44 -2.97
CA LEU A 45 6.16 7.47 -3.82
C LEU A 45 7.05 7.85 -5.00
N VAL A 46 8.35 8.06 -4.77
CA VAL A 46 9.31 8.37 -5.85
C VAL A 46 9.43 7.22 -6.83
N LEU A 47 9.59 5.98 -6.35
CA LEU A 47 9.64 4.80 -7.21
C LEU A 47 8.34 4.62 -8.00
N GLY A 48 7.19 4.77 -7.36
CA GLY A 48 5.89 4.74 -8.02
C GLY A 48 5.75 5.82 -9.09
N ALA A 49 6.22 7.04 -8.83
CA ALA A 49 6.22 8.13 -9.80
C ALA A 49 7.15 7.86 -10.98
N LEU A 50 8.34 7.28 -10.73
CA LEU A 50 9.28 6.87 -11.79
C LEU A 50 8.77 5.69 -12.63
N LEU A 51 8.10 4.70 -12.03
CA LEU A 51 7.58 3.54 -12.75
C LEU A 51 6.23 3.83 -13.44
N GLY A 52 5.47 4.79 -12.91
CA GLY A 52 4.17 5.22 -13.41
C GLY A 52 4.24 6.05 -14.69
N PRO A 53 3.10 6.61 -15.12
CA PRO A 53 2.98 7.35 -16.38
C PRO A 53 3.79 8.66 -16.42
N PHE A 54 4.15 9.23 -15.26
CA PHE A 54 4.99 10.42 -15.17
C PHE A 54 6.49 10.14 -15.35
N GLY A 55 6.91 8.88 -15.39
CA GLY A 55 8.31 8.48 -15.55
C GLY A 55 8.53 7.58 -16.77
N LEU A 56 8.80 6.31 -16.51
CA LEU A 56 9.15 5.29 -17.51
C LEU A 56 7.90 4.66 -18.18
N GLY A 57 6.70 4.91 -17.64
CA GLY A 57 5.44 4.43 -18.24
C GLY A 57 5.27 2.90 -18.24
N VAL A 58 5.96 2.19 -17.34
CA VAL A 58 5.92 0.72 -17.28
C VAL A 58 4.60 0.22 -16.70
N VAL A 59 3.98 1.04 -15.85
CA VAL A 59 2.75 0.71 -15.13
C VAL A 59 1.74 1.84 -15.29
N ASP A 60 0.56 1.54 -15.83
CA ASP A 60 -0.56 2.47 -15.93
C ASP A 60 -1.77 1.91 -15.16
N PHE A 61 -1.94 2.41 -13.94
CA PHE A 61 -3.05 2.07 -13.05
C PHE A 61 -4.05 3.22 -13.03
N THR A 62 -4.96 3.24 -13.99
CA THR A 62 -6.09 4.19 -14.01
C THR A 62 -7.06 3.91 -12.87
N LEU A 63 -7.76 4.93 -12.35
CA LEU A 63 -8.75 4.78 -11.26
C LEU A 63 -9.84 3.72 -11.53
N GLN A 64 -10.10 3.42 -12.79
CA GLN A 64 -11.08 2.44 -13.26
C GLN A 64 -10.49 1.03 -13.43
N SER A 65 -9.21 0.83 -13.11
CA SER A 65 -8.55 -0.46 -13.28
C SER A 65 -9.09 -1.47 -12.25
N PRO A 66 -9.50 -2.67 -12.69
CA PRO A 66 -10.01 -3.70 -11.79
C PRO A 66 -8.97 -4.23 -10.80
N ALA A 67 -7.67 -3.99 -11.05
CA ALA A 67 -6.59 -4.41 -10.16
C ALA A 67 -6.46 -3.51 -8.91
N LEU A 68 -6.74 -2.20 -9.02
CA LEU A 68 -6.62 -1.27 -7.89
C LEU A 68 -7.49 -1.67 -6.70
N PRO A 69 -8.81 -1.93 -6.86
CA PRO A 69 -9.66 -2.33 -5.74
C PRO A 69 -9.16 -3.60 -5.04
N VAL A 70 -8.67 -4.57 -5.80
CA VAL A 70 -8.14 -5.84 -5.25
C VAL A 70 -6.91 -5.57 -4.39
N ILE A 71 -5.94 -4.82 -4.92
CA ILE A 71 -4.72 -4.46 -4.19
C ILE A 71 -5.07 -3.61 -2.96
N ALA A 72 -5.99 -2.66 -3.09
CA ALA A 72 -6.42 -1.79 -2.01
C ALA A 72 -7.09 -2.59 -0.89
N ILE A 73 -8.02 -3.49 -1.20
CA ILE A 73 -8.70 -4.33 -0.21
C ILE A 73 -7.70 -5.24 0.50
N VAL A 74 -6.85 -5.95 -0.25
CA VAL A 74 -5.87 -6.86 0.34
C VAL A 74 -4.86 -6.08 1.19
N GLY A 75 -4.33 -4.96 0.69
CA GLY A 75 -3.38 -4.12 1.41
C GLY A 75 -3.98 -3.52 2.68
N LEU A 76 -5.19 -2.94 2.60
CA LEU A 76 -5.88 -2.37 3.76
C LEU A 76 -6.22 -3.45 4.79
N VAL A 77 -6.71 -4.62 4.35
CA VAL A 77 -6.99 -5.71 5.29
C VAL A 77 -5.71 -6.13 6.00
N LEU A 78 -4.61 -6.33 5.26
CA LEU A 78 -3.34 -6.72 5.89
C LEU A 78 -2.80 -5.65 6.84
N VAL A 79 -2.74 -4.38 6.43
CA VAL A 79 -2.21 -3.29 7.25
C VAL A 79 -3.09 -3.06 8.48
N LEU A 80 -4.41 -2.88 8.30
CA LEU A 80 -5.32 -2.62 9.42
C LEU A 80 -5.32 -3.77 10.42
N PHE A 81 -5.21 -5.02 9.94
CA PHE A 81 -5.17 -6.17 10.82
C PHE A 81 -3.82 -6.32 11.52
N THR A 82 -2.70 -6.09 10.82
CA THR A 82 -1.37 -6.07 11.44
C THR A 82 -1.28 -5.00 12.52
N ASP A 83 -1.75 -3.78 12.25
CA ASP A 83 -1.78 -2.70 13.23
C ASP A 83 -2.65 -3.10 14.44
N ALA A 84 -3.84 -3.65 14.19
CA ALA A 84 -4.74 -4.13 15.25
C ALA A 84 -4.12 -5.21 16.15
N VAL A 85 -3.34 -6.14 15.58
CA VAL A 85 -2.65 -7.20 16.34
C VAL A 85 -1.54 -6.63 17.23
N THR A 86 -0.91 -5.52 16.84
CA THR A 86 0.16 -4.88 17.62
C THR A 86 -0.33 -3.92 18.70
N LEU A 87 -1.60 -3.51 18.65
CA LEU A 87 -2.19 -2.58 19.63
C LEU A 87 -2.42 -3.25 21.00
N ASP A 88 -2.10 -2.54 22.08
CA ASP A 88 -2.46 -2.97 23.45
C ASP A 88 -3.90 -2.51 23.79
N PRO A 89 -4.87 -3.44 23.93
CA PRO A 89 -6.26 -3.08 24.23
C PRO A 89 -6.42 -2.43 25.62
N LYS A 90 -5.48 -2.63 26.56
CA LYS A 90 -5.53 -1.99 27.87
C LYS A 90 -5.17 -0.51 27.79
N GLU A 91 -4.18 -0.17 26.98
CA GLU A 91 -3.74 1.22 26.76
C GLU A 91 -4.77 2.02 25.96
N VAL A 92 -5.40 1.38 24.97
CA VAL A 92 -6.53 1.99 24.24
C VAL A 92 -7.70 2.26 25.18
N ARG A 93 -8.02 1.34 26.11
CA ARG A 93 -9.11 1.52 27.06
C ARG A 93 -8.83 2.62 28.08
N SER A 94 -7.59 2.82 28.50
CA SER A 94 -7.23 3.89 29.45
C SER A 94 -7.34 5.28 28.83
N HIS A 95 -7.20 5.41 27.50
CA HIS A 95 -7.30 6.67 26.76
C HIS A 95 -8.52 6.73 25.81
N ALA A 96 -9.54 5.90 26.06
CA ALA A 96 -10.68 5.72 25.16
C ALA A 96 -11.43 7.03 24.87
N GLY A 97 -11.47 7.99 25.81
CA GLY A 97 -12.12 9.28 25.61
C GLY A 97 -11.47 10.13 24.51
N PHE A 98 -10.14 10.23 24.49
CA PHE A 98 -9.40 10.96 23.45
C PHE A 98 -9.43 10.19 22.12
N ALA A 99 -9.33 8.87 22.16
CA ALA A 99 -9.43 8.03 20.98
C ALA A 99 -10.82 8.17 20.31
N LEU A 100 -11.91 8.15 21.09
CA LEU A 100 -13.27 8.32 20.58
C LEU A 100 -13.52 9.73 20.06
N LEU A 101 -12.97 10.77 20.70
CA LEU A 101 -13.09 12.14 20.24
C LEU A 101 -12.34 12.36 18.92
N ALA A 102 -11.13 11.80 18.79
CA ALA A 102 -10.35 11.89 17.55
C ALA A 102 -10.99 11.07 16.43
N LEU A 103 -11.43 9.83 16.70
CA LEU A 103 -11.95 8.93 15.69
C LEU A 103 -13.40 9.23 15.29
N GLY A 104 -14.23 9.73 16.22
CA GLY A 104 -15.62 10.08 15.97
C GLY A 104 -15.75 11.46 15.34
N PRO A 105 -15.87 12.54 16.13
CA PRO A 105 -16.03 13.89 15.59
C PRO A 105 -14.78 14.39 14.84
N GLY A 106 -13.58 14.02 15.26
CA GLY A 106 -12.35 14.42 14.54
C GLY A 106 -12.34 13.94 13.09
N THR A 107 -12.59 12.65 12.85
CA THR A 107 -12.69 12.11 11.48
C THR A 107 -13.82 12.74 10.68
N VAL A 108 -15.02 12.88 11.27
CA VAL A 108 -16.20 13.43 10.55
C VAL A 108 -16.01 14.89 10.16
N LEU A 109 -15.28 15.68 10.95
CA LEU A 109 -15.00 17.08 10.63
C LEU A 109 -13.92 17.24 9.54
N THR A 110 -13.06 16.23 9.34
CA THR A 110 -11.99 16.25 8.33
C THR A 110 -12.30 15.49 7.05
N ALA A 111 -13.30 14.60 7.08
CA ALA A 111 -13.77 13.82 5.94
C ALA A 111 -14.68 14.65 5.02
#